data_AF-A0A7S3H0T6-F1
#
_entry.id   AF-A0A7S3H0T6-F1
#
_cell.length_a   1.000
_cell.length_b   1.000
_cell.length_c   1.000
_cell.angle_alpha   90.00
_cell.angle_beta   90.00
_cell.angle_gamma   90.00
#
_symmetry.space_group_name_H-M   'P 1'
#
loop_
_entity.id
_entity.type
_entity.pdbx_description
1 polymer ?
#
loop_
_entity_poly.entity_id
_entity_poly.type
_entity_poly.pdbx_seq_one_letter_code
_entity_poly.pdbx_strand_id
1 'polypeptide(L)'
;MNSADVQDAVATEVNDRLARATADLQEKYARGKGGVEESVTAPTGSAYKEQQAQEAKESAARKESKEAKRSAQSQKNQVAASEMDMGDDDEDEGEEDYELRQIKEARLKQMKNAHREKLENMGKGHGQFLEIVQDEFIANVTSSPVVICMFFHKDFPRCTIMEHHLNKLAQRHIETKFVKINAEKAPFFVEKLVIRTMPTVVIFLDGVAIDKILGFEELADSMPPGQEDSWPTIVLARLLAAKGGINSKVIVDDDEVEANMQAQMMEMRRKAAMTGMANFDDLDDDFSD
;
A
#
# COMPACT_ATOMS: atom_id res chain seq x y z
N MET A 1 29.21 36.64 4.69
CA MET A 1 29.80 35.31 4.39
C MET A 1 28.64 34.37 4.13
N ASN A 2 28.55 33.78 2.94
CA ASN A 2 27.40 32.96 2.55
C ASN A 2 27.49 31.57 3.18
N SER A 3 26.34 30.92 3.41
CA SER A 3 26.24 29.60 4.06
C SER A 3 26.99 28.48 3.31
N ALA A 4 27.23 28.65 2.01
CA ALA A 4 28.02 27.71 1.19
C ALA A 4 29.53 27.81 1.49
N ASP A 5 30.05 29.02 1.74
CA ASP A 5 31.48 29.23 2.05
C ASP A 5 31.83 28.64 3.43
N VAL A 6 30.88 28.66 4.37
CA VAL A 6 31.05 28.08 5.71
C VAL A 6 31.05 26.56 5.65
N GLN A 7 30.21 25.95 4.82
CA GLN A 7 30.17 24.49 4.65
C GLN A 7 31.43 23.96 3.95
N ASP A 8 31.95 24.69 2.96
CA ASP A 8 33.17 24.30 2.26
C ASP A 8 34.43 24.46 3.15
N ALA A 9 34.46 25.51 3.98
CA ALA A 9 35.50 25.68 4.99
C ALA A 9 35.46 24.57 6.05
N VAL A 10 34.27 24.19 6.53
CA VAL A 10 34.11 23.09 7.50
C VAL A 10 34.48 21.74 6.88
N ALA A 11 34.10 21.48 5.63
CA ALA A 11 34.46 20.25 4.92
C ALA A 11 35.99 20.15 4.73
N THR A 12 36.63 21.26 4.36
CA THR A 12 38.08 21.34 4.19
C THR A 12 38.80 21.08 5.52
N GLU A 13 38.33 21.68 6.62
CA GLU A 13 38.97 21.50 7.93
C GLU A 13 38.78 20.08 8.49
N VAL A 14 37.63 19.44 8.24
CA VAL A 14 37.40 18.04 8.60
C VAL A 14 38.33 17.12 7.80
N ASN A 15 38.51 17.37 6.51
CA ASN A 15 39.42 16.58 5.67
C ASN A 15 40.89 16.74 6.11
N ASP A 16 41.29 17.95 6.47
CA ASP A 16 42.64 18.24 6.99
C ASP A 16 42.92 17.53 8.32
N ARG A 17 41.93 17.51 9.22
CA ARG A 17 42.01 16.79 10.50
C ARG A 17 42.08 15.28 10.28
N LEU A 18 41.31 14.76 9.33
CA LEU A 18 41.32 13.34 8.98
C LEU A 18 42.67 12.93 8.36
N ALA A 19 43.23 13.76 7.48
CA ALA A 19 44.54 13.53 6.87
C ALA A 19 45.69 13.55 7.88
N ARG A 20 45.64 14.44 8.89
CA ARG A 20 46.63 14.45 9.98
C ARG A 20 46.49 13.24 10.89
N ALA A 21 45.26 12.82 11.19
CA ALA A 21 45.01 11.63 12.00
C ALA A 21 45.48 10.34 11.31
N THR A 22 45.29 10.23 9.99
CA THR A 22 45.75 9.06 9.21
C THR A 22 47.27 9.06 9.05
N ALA A 23 47.91 10.21 8.89
CA ALA A 23 49.37 10.32 8.84
C ALA A 23 50.04 9.98 10.19
N ASP A 24 49.49 10.46 11.31
CA ASP A 24 49.99 10.13 12.66
C ASP A 24 49.78 8.63 12.99
N LEU A 25 48.66 8.05 12.53
CA LEU A 25 48.46 6.60 12.58
C LEU A 25 49.50 5.85 11.75
N GLN A 26 49.73 6.23 10.49
CA GLN A 26 50.75 5.59 9.65
C GLN A 26 52.16 5.70 10.25
N GLU A 27 52.51 6.83 10.87
CA GLU A 27 53.81 7.00 11.54
C GLU A 27 53.93 6.14 12.81
N LYS A 28 52.85 6.02 13.60
CA LYS A 28 52.80 5.13 14.77
C LYS A 28 52.93 3.65 14.40
N TYR A 29 52.35 3.24 13.27
CA TYR A 29 52.52 1.90 12.71
C TYR A 29 53.93 1.69 12.15
N ALA A 30 54.51 2.68 11.46
CA ALA A 30 55.88 2.61 10.93
C ALA A 30 56.95 2.56 12.03
N ARG A 31 56.72 3.21 13.19
CA ARG A 31 57.62 3.16 14.36
C ARG A 31 57.43 1.90 15.24
N GLY A 32 56.62 0.94 14.82
CA GLY A 32 56.45 -0.36 15.50
C GLY A 32 55.78 -0.28 16.87
N LYS A 33 55.07 0.81 17.19
CA LYS A 33 54.30 0.97 18.44
C LYS A 33 52.78 0.97 18.23
N GLY A 34 52.30 0.77 17.01
CA GLY A 34 50.89 0.58 16.71
C GLY A 34 50.50 -0.90 16.83
N GLY A 35 50.16 -1.35 18.04
CA GLY A 35 49.63 -2.72 18.22
C GLY A 35 49.88 -3.40 19.57
N VAL A 36 50.05 -2.68 20.67
CA VAL A 36 49.96 -3.29 22.01
C VAL A 36 48.63 -2.89 22.63
N GLU A 37 47.60 -3.69 22.39
CA GLU A 37 46.37 -3.67 23.19
C GLU A 37 46.44 -4.78 24.24
N GLU A 38 46.55 -4.39 25.51
CA GLU A 38 46.36 -5.29 26.66
C GLU A 38 44.86 -5.46 26.90
N SER A 39 44.23 -6.42 26.23
CA SER A 39 42.99 -7.01 26.76
C SER A 39 42.90 -8.49 26.43
N VAL A 40 42.69 -9.30 27.46
CA VAL A 40 42.87 -10.77 27.45
C VAL A 40 41.58 -11.50 27.01
N THR A 41 40.64 -10.85 26.31
CA THR A 41 39.31 -11.43 26.02
C THR A 41 38.74 -11.15 24.62
N ALA A 42 39.55 -10.76 23.62
CA ALA A 42 39.08 -10.60 22.24
C ALA A 42 39.67 -11.68 21.29
N PRO A 43 38.90 -12.17 20.29
CA PRO A 43 39.38 -13.16 19.32
C PRO A 43 40.47 -12.56 18.42
N THR A 44 41.48 -13.35 18.08
CA THR A 44 42.67 -12.95 17.33
C THR A 44 42.33 -12.27 15.99
N GLY A 45 43.07 -11.22 15.62
CA GLY A 45 42.79 -10.33 14.48
C GLY A 45 42.70 -10.98 13.08
N SER A 46 43.12 -12.24 12.92
CA SER A 46 42.85 -13.01 11.69
C SER A 46 41.38 -13.42 11.57
N ALA A 47 40.73 -13.77 12.69
CA ALA A 47 39.32 -14.13 12.71
C ALA A 47 38.42 -12.92 12.35
N TYR A 48 38.78 -11.73 12.85
CA TYR A 48 38.06 -10.48 12.53
C TYR A 48 38.17 -10.11 11.04
N LYS A 49 39.33 -10.31 10.41
CA LYS A 49 39.51 -10.05 8.98
C LYS A 49 38.76 -11.05 8.10
N GLU A 50 38.72 -12.32 8.48
CA GLU A 50 37.96 -13.35 7.77
C GLU A 50 36.46 -13.11 7.88
N GLN A 51 35.96 -12.71 9.05
CA GLN A 51 34.54 -12.42 9.28
C GLN A 51 34.08 -11.19 8.47
N GLN A 52 34.87 -10.11 8.46
CA GLN A 52 34.58 -8.94 7.61
C GLN A 52 34.66 -9.28 6.11
N ALA A 53 35.59 -10.15 5.70
CA ALA A 53 35.67 -10.58 4.30
C ALA A 53 34.49 -11.48 3.90
N GLN A 54 33.97 -12.32 4.82
CA GLN A 54 32.76 -13.11 4.59
C GLN A 54 31.51 -12.23 4.52
N GLU A 55 31.32 -11.29 5.45
CA GLU A 55 30.18 -10.36 5.44
C GLU A 55 30.20 -9.43 4.22
N ALA A 56 31.39 -8.99 3.76
CA ALA A 56 31.55 -8.22 2.53
C ALA A 56 31.17 -9.05 1.29
N LYS A 57 31.57 -10.33 1.24
CA LYS A 57 31.20 -11.24 0.14
C LYS A 57 29.70 -11.57 0.15
N GLU A 58 29.12 -11.78 1.32
CA GLU A 58 27.69 -12.09 1.47
C GLU A 58 26.81 -10.88 1.14
N SER A 59 27.20 -9.68 1.55
CA SER A 59 26.50 -8.45 1.17
C SER A 59 26.66 -8.11 -0.31
N ALA A 60 27.80 -8.43 -0.94
CA ALA A 60 27.98 -8.32 -2.39
C ALA A 60 27.08 -9.32 -3.15
N ALA A 61 27.06 -10.59 -2.73
CA ALA A 61 26.17 -11.60 -3.32
C ALA A 61 24.67 -11.27 -3.12
N ARG A 62 24.31 -10.64 -1.99
CA ARG A 62 22.94 -10.16 -1.73
C ARG A 62 22.57 -8.95 -2.59
N LYS A 63 23.53 -8.10 -2.96
CA LYS A 63 23.32 -7.01 -3.92
C LYS A 63 23.15 -7.53 -5.34
N GLU A 64 24.03 -8.43 -5.80
CA GLU A 64 23.92 -9.06 -7.13
C GLU A 64 22.60 -9.84 -7.28
N SER A 65 22.20 -10.62 -6.27
CA SER A 65 20.93 -11.34 -6.32
C SER A 65 19.69 -10.42 -6.28
N LYS A 66 19.76 -9.27 -5.60
CA LYS A 66 18.70 -8.25 -5.65
C LYS A 66 18.65 -7.54 -7.00
N GLU A 67 19.79 -7.28 -7.61
CA GLU A 67 19.91 -6.65 -8.92
C GLU A 67 19.44 -7.59 -10.03
N ALA A 68 19.79 -8.88 -9.96
CA ALA A 68 19.28 -9.94 -10.83
C ALA A 68 17.76 -10.16 -10.66
N LYS A 69 17.23 -10.09 -9.44
CA LYS A 69 15.77 -10.14 -9.21
C LYS A 69 15.05 -8.91 -9.76
N ARG A 70 15.65 -7.71 -9.64
CA ARG A 70 15.12 -6.47 -10.23
C ARG A 70 15.13 -6.51 -11.76
N SER A 71 16.19 -7.00 -12.38
CA SER A 71 16.27 -7.14 -13.83
C SER A 71 15.29 -8.20 -14.36
N ALA A 72 15.15 -9.33 -13.67
CA ALA A 72 14.15 -10.35 -13.98
C ALA A 72 12.71 -9.82 -13.84
N GLN A 73 12.41 -9.01 -12.82
CA GLN A 73 11.09 -8.42 -12.63
C GLN A 73 10.79 -7.30 -13.65
N SER A 74 11.81 -6.55 -14.06
CA SER A 74 11.68 -5.55 -15.14
C SER A 74 11.48 -6.21 -16.50
N GLN A 75 12.14 -7.34 -16.77
CA GLN A 75 11.89 -8.16 -17.96
C GLN A 75 10.49 -8.80 -17.90
N LYS A 76 10.05 -9.31 -16.76
CA LYS A 76 8.69 -9.86 -16.60
C LYS A 76 7.61 -8.79 -16.80
N ASN A 77 7.84 -7.55 -16.37
CA ASN A 77 6.94 -6.43 -16.66
C ASN A 77 6.97 -5.98 -18.12
N GLN A 78 8.12 -6.05 -18.80
CA GLN A 78 8.20 -5.78 -20.25
C GLN A 78 7.51 -6.87 -21.07
N VAL A 79 7.68 -8.14 -20.69
CA VAL A 79 7.03 -9.27 -21.33
C VAL A 79 5.52 -9.25 -21.08
N ALA A 80 5.05 -8.91 -19.87
CA ALA A 80 3.63 -8.72 -19.59
C ALA A 80 3.02 -7.50 -20.32
N ALA A 81 3.82 -6.45 -20.57
CA ALA A 81 3.40 -5.30 -21.38
C ALA A 81 3.35 -5.63 -22.89
N SER A 82 4.23 -6.52 -23.38
CA SER A 82 4.22 -7.00 -24.77
C SER A 82 3.26 -8.17 -25.00
N GLU A 83 2.91 -8.95 -23.98
CA GLU A 83 1.91 -10.03 -24.06
C GLU A 83 0.47 -9.49 -24.02
N MET A 84 0.26 -8.20 -23.71
CA MET A 84 -1.02 -7.51 -23.95
C MET A 84 -1.08 -6.86 -25.34
N ASP A 85 -0.04 -7.05 -26.17
CA ASP A 85 -0.09 -6.87 -27.62
C ASP A 85 -0.46 -8.21 -28.27
N MET A 86 -1.58 -8.79 -27.83
CA MET A 86 -2.12 -10.03 -28.39
C MET A 86 -2.56 -9.76 -29.83
N GLY A 87 -1.72 -10.20 -30.77
CA GLY A 87 -2.09 -10.77 -32.06
C GLY A 87 -3.24 -10.08 -32.78
N ASP A 88 -2.88 -9.11 -33.62
CA ASP A 88 -3.65 -8.73 -34.80
C ASP A 88 -3.58 -9.89 -35.81
N ASP A 89 -4.15 -11.03 -35.45
CA ASP A 89 -4.35 -12.16 -36.37
C ASP A 89 -5.71 -11.92 -37.04
N ASP A 90 -5.71 -11.02 -38.02
CA ASP A 90 -6.75 -10.84 -39.02
C ASP A 90 -6.82 -12.12 -39.89
N GLU A 91 -7.18 -13.26 -39.31
CA GLU A 91 -7.58 -14.43 -40.07
C GLU A 91 -9.00 -14.21 -40.61
N ASP A 92 -9.03 -13.95 -41.91
CA ASP A 92 -10.18 -13.76 -42.80
C ASP A 92 -11.17 -14.94 -42.73
N GLU A 93 -12.10 -14.91 -41.77
CA GLU A 93 -13.29 -15.78 -41.75
C GLU A 93 -14.57 -14.96 -41.97
N GLY A 94 -14.84 -14.65 -43.25
CA GLY A 94 -16.19 -14.49 -43.78
C GLY A 94 -16.94 -13.19 -43.48
N GLU A 95 -17.90 -12.86 -44.35
CA GLU A 95 -18.79 -11.70 -44.29
C GLU A 95 -19.80 -11.75 -43.12
N GLU A 96 -19.41 -12.19 -41.93
CA GLU A 96 -20.28 -12.23 -40.76
C GLU A 96 -20.24 -10.89 -40.00
N ASP A 97 -21.12 -10.02 -40.49
CA ASP A 97 -21.83 -8.93 -39.82
C ASP A 97 -20.98 -7.74 -39.29
N TYR A 98 -20.95 -6.68 -40.09
CA TYR A 98 -20.38 -5.37 -39.77
C TYR A 98 -20.86 -4.81 -38.42
N GLU A 99 -22.07 -5.18 -37.98
CA GLU A 99 -22.62 -4.79 -36.67
C GLU A 99 -21.90 -5.51 -35.52
N LEU A 100 -21.63 -6.81 -35.65
CA LEU A 100 -20.89 -7.60 -34.67
C LEU A 100 -19.46 -7.10 -34.49
N ARG A 101 -18.78 -6.68 -35.58
CA ARG A 101 -17.45 -6.06 -35.50
C ARG A 101 -17.45 -4.74 -34.74
N GLN A 102 -18.41 -3.84 -35.02
CA GLN A 102 -18.55 -2.59 -34.28
C GLN A 102 -18.82 -2.81 -32.79
N ILE A 103 -19.63 -3.81 -32.43
CA ILE A 103 -19.89 -4.15 -31.02
C ILE A 103 -18.62 -4.65 -30.33
N LYS A 104 -17.83 -5.51 -31.00
CA LYS A 104 -16.55 -6.01 -30.48
C LYS A 104 -15.54 -4.87 -30.28
N GLU A 105 -15.34 -4.02 -31.29
CA GLU A 105 -14.44 -2.87 -31.20
C GLU A 105 -14.87 -1.89 -30.09
N ALA A 106 -16.16 -1.59 -29.98
CA ALA A 106 -16.70 -0.72 -28.94
C ALA A 106 -16.43 -1.28 -27.53
N ARG A 107 -16.65 -2.58 -27.32
CA ARG A 107 -16.33 -3.24 -26.04
C ARG A 107 -14.83 -3.26 -25.76
N LEU A 108 -14.01 -3.55 -26.76
CA LEU A 108 -12.55 -3.56 -26.60
C LEU A 108 -12.04 -2.16 -26.22
N LYS A 109 -12.57 -1.12 -26.85
CA LYS A 109 -12.25 0.28 -26.51
C LYS A 109 -12.70 0.66 -25.10
N GLN A 110 -13.88 0.22 -24.67
CA GLN A 110 -14.37 0.42 -23.30
C GLN A 110 -13.45 -0.26 -22.28
N MET A 111 -13.08 -1.52 -22.51
CA MET A 111 -12.16 -2.26 -21.64
C MET A 111 -10.77 -1.61 -21.57
N LYS A 112 -10.20 -1.22 -22.72
CA LYS A 112 -8.91 -0.51 -22.77
C LYS A 112 -8.94 0.82 -22.01
N ASN A 113 -10.02 1.59 -22.14
CA ASN A 113 -10.19 2.85 -21.42
C ASN A 113 -10.31 2.65 -19.90
N ALA A 114 -11.16 1.73 -19.46
CA ALA A 114 -11.34 1.42 -18.04
C ALA A 114 -10.04 0.90 -17.41
N HIS A 115 -9.28 0.07 -18.14
CA HIS A 115 -8.00 -0.42 -17.67
C HIS A 115 -6.97 0.71 -17.50
N ARG A 116 -6.89 1.62 -18.47
CA ARG A 116 -6.01 2.80 -18.41
C ARG A 116 -6.37 3.72 -17.25
N GLU A 117 -7.65 4.00 -17.05
CA GLU A 117 -8.11 4.84 -15.93
C GLU A 117 -7.77 4.19 -14.59
N LYS A 118 -7.99 2.87 -14.46
CA LYS A 118 -7.59 2.13 -13.26
C LYS A 118 -6.09 2.22 -12.98
N LEU A 119 -5.25 2.04 -14.01
CA LEU A 119 -3.80 2.19 -13.90
C LEU A 119 -3.39 3.61 -13.45
N GLU A 120 -4.01 4.64 -14.02
CA GLU A 120 -3.76 6.02 -13.66
C GLU A 120 -4.17 6.31 -12.21
N ASN A 121 -5.34 5.84 -11.79
CA ASN A 121 -5.83 5.98 -10.42
C ASN A 121 -4.91 5.26 -9.43
N MET A 122 -4.47 4.04 -9.74
CA MET A 122 -3.48 3.33 -8.92
C MET A 122 -2.17 4.11 -8.81
N GLY A 123 -1.72 4.77 -9.88
CA GLY A 123 -0.56 5.66 -9.86
C GLY A 123 -0.73 6.90 -8.95
N LYS A 124 -1.97 7.37 -8.75
CA LYS A 124 -2.32 8.49 -7.85
C LYS A 124 -2.54 8.05 -6.39
N GLY A 125 -2.36 6.76 -6.09
CA GLY A 125 -2.54 6.19 -4.75
C GLY A 125 -3.95 5.68 -4.44
N HIS A 126 -4.81 5.50 -5.45
CA HIS A 126 -6.09 4.80 -5.26
C HIS A 126 -5.85 3.32 -4.99
N GLY A 127 -6.79 2.65 -4.32
CA GLY A 127 -6.60 1.25 -3.90
C GLY A 127 -5.91 1.09 -2.55
N GLN A 128 -5.46 2.19 -1.94
CA GLN A 128 -4.76 2.20 -0.66
C GLN A 128 -5.40 3.20 0.29
N PHE A 129 -5.21 3.00 1.59
CA PHE A 129 -5.62 3.94 2.61
C PHE A 129 -4.40 4.62 3.22
N LEU A 130 -4.07 5.79 2.71
CA LEU A 130 -2.82 6.50 3.02
C LEU A 130 -3.04 7.59 4.07
N GLU A 131 -2.10 7.70 5.01
CA GLU A 131 -2.03 8.84 5.93
C GLU A 131 -1.32 10.01 5.25
N ILE A 132 -1.97 11.17 5.23
CA ILE A 132 -1.43 12.41 4.65
C ILE A 132 -1.20 13.45 5.76
N VAL A 133 -0.27 14.37 5.50
CA VAL A 133 -0.05 15.54 6.35
C VAL A 133 -0.87 16.74 5.89
N GLN A 134 -0.97 17.77 6.72
CA GLN A 134 -1.76 18.96 6.46
C GLN A 134 -1.37 19.66 5.13
N ASP A 135 -0.08 19.77 4.84
CA ASP A 135 0.41 20.45 3.63
C ASP A 135 0.04 19.70 2.34
N GLU A 136 -0.16 18.39 2.43
CA GLU A 136 -0.53 17.54 1.29
C GLU A 136 -2.05 17.44 1.09
N PHE A 137 -2.84 17.99 2.02
CA PHE A 137 -4.29 17.82 2.04
C PHE A 137 -4.95 18.32 0.75
N ILE A 138 -4.68 19.56 0.34
CA ILE A 138 -5.30 20.16 -0.84
C ILE A 138 -4.89 19.39 -2.10
N ALA A 139 -3.59 19.09 -2.26
CA ALA A 139 -3.09 18.36 -3.41
C ALA A 139 -3.76 16.99 -3.56
N ASN A 140 -4.00 16.28 -2.45
CA ASN A 140 -4.68 14.98 -2.48
C ASN A 140 -6.17 15.11 -2.78
N VAL A 141 -6.86 16.05 -2.14
CA VAL A 141 -8.31 16.26 -2.30
C VAL A 141 -8.69 16.76 -3.70
N THR A 142 -7.79 17.46 -4.39
CA THR A 142 -8.00 17.90 -5.79
C THR A 142 -7.40 16.96 -6.82
N SER A 143 -6.64 15.93 -6.42
CA SER A 143 -5.96 15.02 -7.35
C SER A 143 -6.91 14.06 -8.08
N SER A 144 -8.14 13.92 -7.62
CA SER A 144 -9.10 12.93 -8.11
C SER A 144 -10.52 13.44 -7.98
N PRO A 145 -11.46 12.95 -8.83
CA PRO A 145 -12.84 13.44 -8.83
C PRO A 145 -13.54 13.20 -7.50
N VAL A 146 -13.37 12.01 -6.92
CA VAL A 146 -13.96 11.66 -5.61
C VAL A 146 -12.85 11.29 -4.63
N VAL A 147 -12.84 11.97 -3.50
CA VAL A 147 -11.88 11.73 -2.41
C VAL A 147 -12.61 11.61 -1.09
N ILE A 148 -12.36 10.54 -0.36
CA ILE A 148 -12.87 10.31 0.99
C ILE A 148 -11.72 10.53 1.97
N CYS A 149 -11.88 11.48 2.89
CA CYS A 149 -10.88 11.80 3.89
C CYS A 149 -11.40 11.52 5.30
N MET A 150 -10.72 10.65 6.04
CA MET A 150 -10.99 10.41 7.45
C MET A 150 -10.12 11.31 8.34
N PHE A 151 -10.75 12.16 9.14
CA PHE A 151 -10.12 12.81 10.28
C PHE A 151 -10.11 11.85 11.45
N PHE A 152 -8.91 11.50 11.92
CA PHE A 152 -8.72 10.58 13.04
C PHE A 152 -7.85 11.16 14.15
N HIS A 153 -7.91 10.53 15.32
CA HIS A 153 -7.09 10.85 16.47
C HIS A 153 -6.76 9.55 17.22
N LYS A 154 -5.52 9.39 17.68
CA LYS A 154 -4.99 8.12 18.20
C LYS A 154 -5.69 7.64 19.47
N ASP A 155 -6.09 8.57 20.32
CA ASP A 155 -6.76 8.28 21.59
C ASP A 155 -8.21 7.76 21.47
N PHE A 156 -8.79 7.72 20.26
CA PHE A 156 -10.17 7.32 20.04
C PHE A 156 -10.24 5.91 19.40
N PRO A 157 -10.66 4.86 20.14
CA PRO A 157 -10.73 3.50 19.61
C PRO A 157 -11.65 3.33 18.40
N ARG A 158 -12.73 4.13 18.35
CA ARG A 158 -13.68 4.15 17.22
C ARG A 158 -13.01 4.54 15.90
N CYS A 159 -11.91 5.29 15.93
CA CYS A 159 -11.14 5.59 14.72
C CYS A 159 -10.53 4.34 14.11
N THR A 160 -10.05 3.40 14.92
CA THR A 160 -9.44 2.14 14.43
C THR A 160 -10.46 1.26 13.72
N ILE A 161 -11.69 1.23 14.24
CA ILE A 161 -12.80 0.48 13.62
C ILE A 161 -13.16 1.11 12.27
N MET A 162 -13.35 2.43 12.21
CA MET A 162 -13.63 3.12 10.94
C MET A 162 -12.50 2.91 9.92
N GLU A 163 -11.24 2.98 10.37
CA GLU A 163 -10.07 2.72 9.52
C GLU A 163 -10.09 1.31 8.92
N HIS A 164 -10.46 0.28 9.69
CA HIS A 164 -10.58 -1.09 9.19
C HIS A 164 -11.57 -1.20 8.03
N HIS A 165 -12.77 -0.62 8.18
CA HIS A 165 -13.78 -0.64 7.13
C HIS A 165 -13.37 0.19 5.90
N LEU A 166 -12.81 1.39 6.10
CA LEU A 166 -12.35 2.23 4.99
C LEU A 166 -11.19 1.58 4.22
N ASN A 167 -10.29 0.85 4.89
CA ASN A 167 -9.20 0.14 4.21
C ASN A 167 -9.74 -0.98 3.30
N LYS A 168 -10.72 -1.76 3.77
CA LYS A 168 -11.42 -2.75 2.93
C LYS A 168 -12.07 -2.10 1.71
N LEU A 169 -12.74 -0.97 1.90
CA LEU A 169 -13.39 -0.24 0.80
C LEU A 169 -12.39 0.36 -0.19
N ALA A 170 -11.26 0.88 0.31
CA ALA A 170 -10.22 1.46 -0.53
C ALA A 170 -9.69 0.47 -1.57
N GLN A 171 -9.52 -0.80 -1.20
CA GLN A 171 -9.02 -1.86 -2.10
C GLN A 171 -10.02 -2.22 -3.20
N ARG A 172 -11.32 -2.00 -2.98
CA ARG A 172 -12.39 -2.33 -3.95
C ARG A 172 -12.72 -1.18 -4.86
N HIS A 173 -12.76 0.03 -4.30
CA HIS A 173 -13.21 1.22 -4.97
C HIS A 173 -12.02 2.01 -5.51
N ILE A 174 -11.40 1.49 -6.57
CA ILE A 174 -10.25 2.13 -7.25
C ILE A 174 -10.66 3.41 -8.00
N GLU A 175 -11.95 3.65 -8.16
CA GLU A 175 -12.48 4.92 -8.66
C GLU A 175 -12.42 6.06 -7.63
N THR A 176 -12.32 5.73 -6.34
CA THR A 176 -12.34 6.70 -5.24
C THR A 176 -11.03 6.68 -4.48
N LYS A 177 -10.49 7.86 -4.20
CA LYS A 177 -9.27 7.98 -3.40
C LYS A 177 -9.62 8.02 -1.91
N PHE A 178 -8.98 7.16 -1.11
CA PHE A 178 -9.17 7.13 0.34
C PHE A 178 -7.91 7.62 1.05
N VAL A 179 -8.07 8.59 1.94
CA VAL A 179 -6.97 9.15 2.73
C VAL A 179 -7.40 9.35 4.18
N LYS A 180 -6.43 9.40 5.09
CA LYS A 180 -6.65 9.76 6.48
C LYS A 180 -5.69 10.86 6.92
N ILE A 181 -6.14 11.69 7.86
CA ILE A 181 -5.34 12.79 8.40
C ILE A 181 -5.54 12.86 9.91
N ASN A 182 -4.44 13.07 10.64
CA ASN A 182 -4.50 13.27 12.08
C ASN A 182 -5.03 14.68 12.38
N ALA A 183 -6.15 14.76 13.09
CA ALA A 183 -6.80 16.03 13.44
C ALA A 183 -5.92 16.95 14.28
N GLU A 184 -5.09 16.43 15.20
CA GLU A 184 -4.17 17.24 16.02
C GLU A 184 -3.12 17.95 15.16
N LYS A 185 -2.68 17.28 14.09
CA LYS A 185 -1.66 17.79 13.17
C LYS A 185 -2.25 18.67 12.06
N ALA A 186 -3.57 18.78 11.96
CA ALA A 186 -4.25 19.50 10.89
C ALA A 186 -5.31 20.51 11.40
N PRO A 187 -4.98 21.39 12.37
CA PRO A 187 -5.95 22.25 13.05
C PRO A 187 -6.70 23.20 12.10
N PHE A 188 -6.06 23.67 11.03
CA PHE A 188 -6.69 24.53 10.02
C PHE A 188 -7.91 23.87 9.38
N PHE A 189 -7.80 22.61 8.97
CA PHE A 189 -8.91 21.91 8.31
C PHE A 189 -9.96 21.44 9.30
N VAL A 190 -9.56 21.10 10.53
CA VAL A 190 -10.48 20.80 11.63
C VAL A 190 -11.41 21.99 11.90
N GLU A 191 -10.85 23.21 11.96
CA GLU A 191 -11.65 24.42 12.15
C GLU A 191 -12.51 24.75 10.92
N LYS A 192 -11.92 24.71 9.72
CA LYS A 192 -12.64 25.08 8.48
C LYS A 192 -13.76 24.12 8.11
N LEU A 193 -13.59 22.82 8.33
CA LEU A 193 -14.62 21.80 8.04
C LEU A 193 -15.54 21.55 9.25
N VAL A 194 -15.30 22.25 10.36
CA VAL A 194 -16.08 22.14 11.60
C VAL A 194 -16.14 20.69 12.07
N ILE A 195 -14.97 20.09 12.23
CA ILE A 195 -14.79 18.72 12.74
C ILE A 195 -14.87 18.78 14.27
N ARG A 196 -15.94 18.21 14.83
CA ARG A 196 -16.22 18.23 16.29
C ARG A 196 -16.24 16.83 16.91
N THR A 197 -16.51 15.82 16.11
CA THR A 197 -16.67 14.43 16.54
C THR A 197 -15.64 13.58 15.81
N MET A 198 -15.08 12.57 16.48
CA MET A 198 -14.09 11.68 15.88
C MET A 198 -14.58 10.23 15.96
N PRO A 199 -14.37 9.42 14.91
CA PRO A 199 -13.86 9.79 13.58
C PRO A 199 -14.85 10.67 12.81
N THR A 200 -14.38 11.56 11.94
CA THR A 200 -15.24 12.21 10.92
C THR A 200 -14.73 11.86 9.54
N VAL A 201 -15.61 11.34 8.69
CA VAL A 201 -15.31 11.04 7.29
C VAL A 201 -15.93 12.11 6.41
N VAL A 202 -15.12 12.82 5.65
CA VAL A 202 -15.57 13.89 4.73
C VAL A 202 -15.45 13.40 3.30
N ILE A 203 -16.51 13.60 2.52
CA ILE A 203 -16.56 13.25 1.11
C ILE A 203 -16.33 14.52 0.30
N PHE A 204 -15.35 14.46 -0.59
CA PHE A 204 -15.00 15.54 -1.51
C PHE A 204 -15.31 15.12 -2.94
N LEU A 205 -15.96 16.03 -3.67
CA LEU A 205 -16.20 15.93 -5.09
C LEU A 205 -15.53 17.11 -5.79
N ASP A 206 -14.58 16.84 -6.69
CA ASP A 206 -13.76 17.82 -7.39
C ASP A 206 -13.14 18.87 -6.44
N GLY A 207 -12.70 18.41 -5.27
CA GLY A 207 -12.08 19.23 -4.24
C GLY A 207 -13.04 20.00 -3.32
N VAL A 208 -14.36 19.88 -3.53
CA VAL A 208 -15.39 20.53 -2.70
C VAL A 208 -15.99 19.51 -1.72
N ALA A 209 -16.07 19.86 -0.44
CA ALA A 209 -16.71 19.02 0.57
C ALA A 209 -18.23 18.98 0.32
N ILE A 210 -18.77 17.81 0.02
CA ILE A 210 -20.20 17.62 -0.26
C ILE A 210 -20.98 17.19 0.97
N ASP A 211 -20.42 16.27 1.76
CA ASP A 211 -21.09 15.67 2.92
C ASP A 211 -20.04 15.10 3.90
N LYS A 212 -20.48 14.82 5.13
CA LYS A 212 -19.68 14.21 6.18
C LYS A 212 -20.46 13.17 6.98
N ILE A 213 -19.76 12.14 7.43
CA ILE A 213 -20.25 11.13 8.36
C ILE A 213 -19.60 11.41 9.71
N LEU A 214 -20.41 11.55 10.76
CA LEU A 214 -19.99 11.94 12.10
C LEU A 214 -19.96 10.72 13.02
N GLY A 215 -18.77 10.26 13.39
CA GLY A 215 -18.61 9.08 14.23
C GLY A 215 -19.28 7.85 13.60
N PHE A 216 -20.14 7.19 14.39
CA PHE A 216 -20.96 6.05 13.96
C PHE A 216 -22.46 6.41 13.85
N GLU A 217 -22.78 7.71 13.77
CA GLU A 217 -24.13 8.15 13.45
C GLU A 217 -24.56 7.58 12.10
N GLU A 218 -25.80 7.11 11.99
CA GLU A 218 -26.38 6.39 10.82
C GLU A 218 -25.78 5.00 10.55
N LEU A 219 -24.61 4.66 11.11
CA LEU A 219 -23.97 3.35 10.95
C LEU A 219 -24.40 2.36 12.04
N ALA A 220 -24.54 2.84 13.28
CA ALA A 220 -24.88 2.03 14.43
C ALA A 220 -26.39 1.97 14.72
N ASP A 221 -27.22 2.71 13.99
CA ASP A 221 -28.67 2.86 14.29
C ASP A 221 -29.44 1.53 14.21
N SER A 222 -28.97 0.60 13.36
CA SER A 222 -29.55 -0.74 13.23
C SER A 222 -28.96 -1.76 14.21
N MET A 223 -28.00 -1.37 15.06
CA MET A 223 -27.31 -2.29 15.96
C MET A 223 -28.03 -2.43 17.30
N PRO A 224 -28.02 -3.64 17.90
CA PRO A 224 -28.52 -3.82 19.25
C PRO A 224 -27.73 -2.99 20.28
N PRO A 225 -28.34 -2.60 21.41
CA PRO A 225 -27.63 -1.94 22.50
C PRO A 225 -26.40 -2.76 22.94
N GLY A 226 -25.24 -2.10 23.00
CA GLY A 226 -23.96 -2.75 23.35
C GLY A 226 -23.18 -3.34 22.17
N GLN A 227 -23.70 -3.28 20.93
CA GLN A 227 -22.98 -3.68 19.71
C GLN A 227 -22.82 -2.53 18.71
N GLU A 228 -22.91 -1.29 19.17
CA GLU A 228 -22.80 -0.08 18.34
C GLU A 228 -21.46 0.03 17.59
N ASP A 229 -20.43 -0.66 18.07
CA ASP A 229 -19.08 -0.64 17.51
C ASP A 229 -18.81 -1.79 16.49
N SER A 230 -19.79 -2.67 16.24
CA SER A 230 -19.62 -3.91 15.44
C SER A 230 -20.59 -4.00 14.26
N TRP A 231 -20.68 -2.94 13.46
CA TRP A 231 -21.49 -2.91 12.23
C TRP A 231 -20.72 -3.46 11.01
N PRO A 232 -21.39 -4.08 10.03
CA PRO A 232 -20.73 -4.67 8.87
C PRO A 232 -20.32 -3.62 7.83
N THR A 233 -19.22 -3.89 7.09
CA THR A 233 -18.63 -2.95 6.11
C THR A 233 -19.63 -2.46 5.07
N ILE A 234 -20.62 -3.28 4.72
CA ILE A 234 -21.64 -2.94 3.74
C ILE A 234 -22.51 -1.75 4.16
N VAL A 235 -22.71 -1.53 5.47
CA VAL A 235 -23.50 -0.37 5.95
C VAL A 235 -22.77 0.92 5.62
N LEU A 236 -21.46 1.00 5.89
CA LEU A 236 -20.63 2.13 5.47
C LEU A 236 -20.58 2.28 3.96
N ALA A 237 -20.46 1.17 3.21
CA ALA A 237 -20.45 1.22 1.75
C ALA A 237 -21.75 1.82 1.20
N ARG A 238 -22.91 1.36 1.68
CA ARG A 238 -24.23 1.88 1.29
C ARG A 238 -24.39 3.35 1.65
N LEU A 239 -23.93 3.76 2.83
CA LEU A 239 -23.98 5.15 3.27
C LEU A 239 -23.11 6.06 2.38
N LEU A 240 -21.86 5.66 2.12
CA LEU A 240 -20.97 6.39 1.22
C LEU A 240 -21.54 6.48 -0.19
N ALA A 241 -22.14 5.40 -0.71
CA ALA A 241 -22.79 5.41 -2.01
C ALA A 241 -24.00 6.35 -2.07
N ALA A 242 -24.85 6.34 -1.03
CA ALA A 242 -25.99 7.24 -0.94
C ALA A 242 -25.56 8.72 -0.95
N LYS A 243 -24.42 9.02 -0.32
CA LYS A 243 -23.81 10.36 -0.29
C LYS A 243 -22.93 10.68 -1.51
N GLY A 244 -22.84 9.78 -2.50
CA GLY A 244 -22.06 9.99 -3.73
C GLY A 244 -20.55 9.82 -3.59
N GLY A 245 -20.08 9.23 -2.49
CA GLY A 245 -18.66 8.99 -2.23
C GLY A 245 -18.08 7.74 -2.90
N ILE A 246 -18.90 6.75 -3.26
CA ILE A 246 -18.45 5.53 -3.98
C ILE A 246 -19.50 5.05 -4.99
N ASN A 247 -19.09 4.23 -5.96
CA ASN A 247 -20.02 3.69 -6.96
C ASN A 247 -20.88 2.55 -6.39
N SER A 248 -22.21 2.76 -6.36
CA SER A 248 -23.18 1.79 -5.85
C SER A 248 -23.15 0.43 -6.55
N LYS A 249 -22.75 0.38 -7.83
CA LYS A 249 -22.73 -0.86 -8.63
C LYS A 249 -21.60 -1.82 -8.24
N VAL A 250 -20.61 -1.33 -7.52
CA VAL A 250 -19.39 -2.07 -7.15
C VAL A 250 -19.46 -2.57 -5.71
N ILE A 251 -20.54 -2.27 -4.98
CA ILE A 251 -20.71 -2.71 -3.59
C ILE A 251 -20.94 -4.23 -3.58
N VAL A 252 -20.09 -4.93 -2.84
CA VAL A 252 -20.17 -6.38 -2.59
C VAL A 252 -20.38 -6.61 -1.10
N ASP A 253 -21.29 -7.53 -0.75
CA ASP A 253 -21.51 -7.99 0.62
C ASP A 253 -20.53 -9.14 0.95
N ASP A 254 -19.45 -8.85 1.66
CA ASP A 254 -18.44 -9.86 1.99
C ASP A 254 -18.98 -10.96 2.87
N ASP A 255 -19.83 -10.60 3.83
CA ASP A 255 -20.36 -11.54 4.80
C ASP A 255 -21.26 -12.56 4.07
N GLU A 256 -21.99 -12.11 3.04
CA GLU A 256 -22.76 -12.97 2.15
C GLU A 256 -21.87 -13.82 1.24
N VAL A 257 -20.82 -13.25 0.65
CA VAL A 257 -19.89 -13.98 -0.23
C VAL A 257 -19.14 -15.06 0.54
N GLU A 258 -18.64 -14.75 1.74
CA GLU A 258 -17.92 -15.68 2.59
C GLU A 258 -18.84 -16.79 3.11
N ALA A 259 -20.06 -16.45 3.55
CA ALA A 259 -21.06 -17.44 3.93
C ALA A 259 -21.42 -18.38 2.77
N ASN A 260 -21.59 -17.84 1.56
CA ASN A 260 -21.86 -18.63 0.36
C ASN A 260 -20.69 -19.55 0.00
N MET A 261 -19.45 -19.05 0.10
CA MET A 261 -18.25 -19.84 -0.19
C MET A 261 -18.05 -20.96 0.84
N GLN A 262 -18.28 -20.69 2.13
CA GLN A 262 -18.24 -21.70 3.19
C GLN A 262 -19.33 -22.76 3.00
N ALA A 263 -20.56 -22.36 2.65
CA ALA A 263 -21.65 -23.28 2.36
C ALA A 263 -21.32 -24.17 1.15
N GLN A 264 -20.79 -23.59 0.07
CA GLN A 264 -20.34 -24.35 -1.11
C GLN A 264 -19.20 -25.32 -0.77
N MET A 265 -18.23 -24.91 0.05
CA MET A 265 -17.12 -25.76 0.47
C MET A 265 -17.60 -26.92 1.34
N MET A 266 -18.56 -26.67 2.25
CA MET A 266 -19.17 -27.70 3.08
C MET A 266 -19.99 -28.70 2.24
N GLU A 267 -20.71 -28.21 1.23
CA GLU A 267 -21.43 -29.07 0.29
C GLU A 267 -20.48 -29.91 -0.57
N MET A 268 -19.37 -29.32 -1.04
CA MET A 268 -18.32 -30.06 -1.75
C MET A 268 -17.69 -31.13 -0.88
N ARG A 269 -17.35 -30.82 0.38
CA ARG A 269 -16.85 -31.81 1.36
C ARG A 269 -17.86 -32.95 1.57
N ARG A 270 -19.16 -32.63 1.69
CA ARG A 270 -20.22 -33.63 1.85
C ARG A 270 -20.39 -34.51 0.62
N LYS A 271 -20.31 -33.94 -0.58
CA LYS A 271 -20.36 -34.68 -1.86
C LYS A 271 -19.12 -35.57 -2.01
N ALA A 272 -17.92 -35.06 -1.76
CA ALA A 272 -16.68 -35.83 -1.84
C ALA A 272 -16.65 -37.03 -0.88
N ALA A 273 -17.15 -36.85 0.34
CA ALA A 273 -17.32 -37.93 1.31
C ALA A 273 -18.33 -39.01 0.84
N MET A 274 -19.36 -38.63 0.07
CA MET A 274 -20.32 -39.57 -0.52
C MET A 274 -19.79 -40.30 -1.76
N THR A 275 -18.88 -39.70 -2.54
CA THR A 275 -18.30 -40.33 -3.76
C THR A 275 -17.11 -41.24 -3.48
N GLY A 276 -16.70 -41.41 -2.22
CA GLY A 276 -15.68 -42.40 -1.82
C GLY A 276 -14.24 -42.08 -2.21
N MET A 277 -13.91 -40.84 -2.60
CA MET A 277 -12.52 -40.40 -2.75
C MET A 277 -12.00 -39.91 -1.38
N ALA A 278 -11.71 -40.86 -0.49
CA ALA A 278 -11.07 -40.59 0.79
C ALA A 278 -9.55 -40.54 0.61
N ASN A 279 -8.98 -39.35 0.80
CA ASN A 279 -7.78 -39.08 1.60
C ASN A 279 -7.48 -37.58 1.50
N PHE A 280 -8.01 -36.80 2.46
CA PHE A 280 -7.75 -35.37 2.59
C PHE A 280 -7.71 -34.97 4.07
N ASP A 281 -7.16 -35.86 4.93
CA ASP A 281 -6.93 -35.56 6.34
C ASP A 281 -5.58 -34.83 6.57
N ASP A 282 -4.86 -34.45 5.50
CA ASP A 282 -3.50 -33.86 5.57
C ASP A 282 -3.42 -32.36 5.23
N LEU A 283 -4.52 -31.58 5.32
CA LEU A 283 -4.49 -30.15 4.98
C LEU A 283 -4.89 -29.19 6.11
N ASP A 284 -4.91 -29.68 7.35
CA ASP A 284 -5.24 -28.88 8.54
C ASP A 284 -4.00 -28.41 9.35
N ASP A 285 -2.77 -28.52 8.83
CA ASP A 285 -1.55 -28.29 9.66
C ASP A 285 -0.64 -27.12 9.24
N ASP A 286 -1.17 -26.01 8.70
CA ASP A 286 -0.31 -24.84 8.40
C ASP A 286 -0.94 -23.45 8.61
N PHE A 287 -1.87 -23.33 9.57
CA PHE A 287 -2.37 -22.01 9.99
C PHE A 287 -2.36 -21.81 11.50
N SER A 288 -1.22 -22.13 12.12
CA SER A 288 -0.88 -21.58 13.45
C SER A 288 0.62 -21.73 13.75
N ASP A 289 1.41 -20.75 13.30
CA ASP A 289 2.40 -20.02 14.11
C ASP A 289 2.65 -18.62 13.50
#